data_AF-A0A5F9D1I7-F1
#
_entry.id   AF-A0A5F9D1I7-F1
#
_cell.length_a   1.000
_cell.length_b   1.000
_cell.length_c   1.000
_cell.angle_alpha   90.00
_cell.angle_beta   90.00
_cell.angle_gamma   90.00
#
_symmetry.space_group_name_H-M   'P 1'
#
loop_
_entity.id
_entity.type
_entity.pdbx_description
1 polymer ?
#
loop_
_entity_poly.entity_id
_entity_poly.type
_entity_poly.pdbx_seq_one_letter_code
_entity_poly.pdbx_strand_id
1 'polypeptide(L)'
;MFTVSQTSRAWFIDRARQAREERLVQKERERAVVAIQAHVRSFLCRRRLQRDIRKEIDEFFKADDAGSSRRSALCIFKIARKLLFLFRIKEDDERFQKLCRSILSSMEAESEAKVWYVSLALSKDLTLLWIKQIKDILWYCCEFLEQLKPEILQASRLVTLYLTMLVTFTDTATWKILRGKGESLRPAMNHMCANIMGHLNQRGFYPVLQVCDPVPYGLPALHRLEVCLWCQHSQHLPH
;
A
#
# COMPACT_ATOMS: atom_id res chain seq x y z
N MET A 1 38.78 62.88 44.41
CA MET A 1 39.05 62.59 42.98
C MET A 1 38.93 61.10 42.58
N PHE A 2 38.49 60.17 43.45
CA PHE A 2 38.49 58.72 43.16
C PHE A 2 37.15 58.10 42.68
N THR A 3 36.05 58.86 42.64
CA THR A 3 34.71 58.33 42.32
C THR A 3 34.47 58.12 40.82
N VAL A 4 35.15 58.89 39.97
CA VAL A 4 34.99 58.84 38.49
C VAL A 4 35.63 57.59 37.87
N SER A 5 36.67 57.01 38.49
CA SER A 5 37.29 55.77 37.98
C SER A 5 36.51 54.51 38.35
N GLN A 6 35.75 54.53 39.46
CA GLN A 6 34.91 53.40 39.86
C GLN A 6 33.64 53.31 38.99
N THR A 7 33.04 54.45 38.61
CA THR A 7 31.90 54.49 37.69
C THR A 7 32.29 54.07 36.27
N SER A 8 33.48 54.44 35.78
CA SER A 8 33.96 53.98 34.47
C SER A 8 34.19 52.46 34.45
N ARG A 9 34.81 51.90 35.50
CA ARG A 9 35.03 50.46 35.61
C ARG A 9 33.72 49.67 35.69
N ALA A 10 32.75 50.14 36.47
CA ALA A 10 31.42 49.53 36.55
C ALA A 10 30.71 49.55 35.19
N TRP A 11 30.77 50.68 34.48
CA TRP A 11 30.21 50.80 33.14
C TRP A 11 30.90 49.88 32.11
N PHE A 12 32.22 49.73 32.17
CA PHE A 12 32.94 48.79 31.29
C PHE A 12 32.54 47.33 31.54
N ILE A 13 32.36 46.95 32.81
CA ILE A 13 31.93 45.60 33.18
C ILE A 13 30.49 45.35 32.73
N ASP A 14 29.58 46.32 32.92
CA ASP A 14 28.19 46.20 32.51
C ASP A 14 28.04 46.12 30.98
N ARG A 15 28.80 46.94 30.24
CA ARG A 15 28.87 46.86 28.78
C ARG A 15 29.40 45.52 28.29
N ALA A 16 30.40 44.94 28.97
CA ALA A 16 30.91 43.61 28.65
C ALA A 16 29.90 42.50 28.95
N ARG A 17 29.07 42.67 29.98
CA ARG A 17 27.97 41.76 30.33
C ARG A 17 26.86 41.81 29.29
N GLN A 18 26.36 43.00 28.95
CA GLN A 18 25.35 43.20 27.90
C GLN A 18 25.80 42.58 26.57
N ALA A 19 27.04 42.83 26.15
CA ALA A 19 27.57 42.24 24.92
C ALA A 19 27.63 40.71 24.95
N ARG A 20 27.72 40.07 26.12
CA ARG A 20 27.64 38.60 26.25
C ARG A 20 26.19 38.12 26.17
N GLU A 21 25.29 38.79 26.87
CA GLU A 21 23.85 38.46 26.87
C GLU A 21 23.27 38.61 25.46
N GLU A 22 23.60 39.68 24.74
CA GLU A 22 23.23 39.87 23.32
C GLU A 22 23.75 38.74 22.43
N ARG A 23 25.00 38.29 22.62
CA ARG A 23 25.56 37.15 21.87
C ARG A 23 24.84 35.84 22.18
N LEU A 24 24.39 35.63 23.42
CA LEU A 24 23.64 34.43 23.81
C LEU A 24 22.26 34.43 23.16
N VAL A 25 21.52 35.54 23.28
CA VAL A 25 20.20 35.71 22.64
C VAL A 25 20.30 35.55 21.12
N GLN A 26 21.33 36.13 20.50
CA GLN A 26 21.56 36.00 19.07
C GLN A 26 21.84 34.55 18.66
N LYS A 27 22.67 33.82 19.42
CA LYS A 27 22.91 32.38 19.18
C LYS A 27 21.65 31.54 19.32
N GLU A 28 20.80 31.84 20.28
CA GLU A 28 19.52 31.13 20.46
C GLU A 28 18.57 31.40 19.29
N ARG A 29 18.47 32.65 18.85
CA ARG A 29 17.71 33.02 17.65
C ARG A 29 18.24 32.32 16.40
N GLU A 30 19.55 32.29 16.20
CA GLU A 30 20.18 31.59 15.07
C GLU A 30 19.89 30.09 15.10
N ARG A 31 19.99 29.45 16.27
CA ARG A 31 19.62 28.03 16.45
C ARG A 31 18.16 27.77 16.10
N ALA A 32 17.25 28.62 16.58
CA ALA A 32 15.83 28.52 16.27
C ALA A 32 15.56 28.67 14.77
N VAL A 33 16.19 29.66 14.12
CA VAL A 33 16.09 29.86 12.66
C VAL A 33 16.58 28.64 11.90
N VAL A 34 17.74 28.08 12.25
CA VAL A 34 18.28 26.87 11.61
C VAL A 34 17.33 25.68 11.78
N ALA A 35 16.77 25.49 12.98
CA ALA A 35 15.83 24.41 13.25
C ALA A 35 14.55 24.55 12.41
N ILE A 36 13.95 25.75 12.36
CA ILE A 36 12.77 26.04 11.55
C ILE A 36 13.08 25.80 10.07
N GLN A 37 14.19 26.34 9.56
CA GLN A 37 14.59 26.16 8.17
C GLN A 37 14.78 24.68 7.82
N ALA A 38 15.42 23.89 8.69
CA ALA A 38 15.60 22.46 8.47
C ALA A 38 14.24 21.73 8.40
N HIS A 39 13.31 22.06 9.30
CA HIS A 39 11.97 21.48 9.30
C HIS A 39 11.19 21.83 8.03
N VAL A 40 11.22 23.10 7.61
CA VAL A 40 10.54 23.57 6.39
C VAL A 40 11.15 22.90 5.15
N ARG A 41 12.49 22.87 5.02
CA ARG A 41 13.16 22.21 3.90
C ARG A 41 12.81 20.73 3.82
N SER A 42 12.81 20.04 4.97
CA SER A 42 12.46 18.63 5.06
C SER A 42 10.99 18.37 4.68
N PHE A 43 10.07 19.21 5.16
CA PHE A 43 8.66 19.16 4.80
C PHE A 43 8.43 19.36 3.30
N LEU A 44 9.03 20.40 2.71
CA LEU A 44 8.91 20.70 1.28
C LEU A 44 9.49 19.59 0.41
N CYS A 45 10.64 19.02 0.82
CA CYS A 45 11.26 17.88 0.13
C CYS A 45 10.35 16.65 0.14
N ARG A 46 9.80 16.27 1.32
CA ARG A 46 8.85 15.15 1.42
C ARG A 46 7.60 15.38 0.57
N ARG A 47 7.05 16.60 0.59
CA ARG A 47 5.87 16.96 -0.22
C ARG A 47 6.16 16.86 -1.72
N ARG A 48 7.33 17.33 -2.17
CA ARG A 48 7.77 17.21 -3.56
C ARG A 48 7.91 15.74 -3.96
N LEU A 49 8.60 14.94 -3.16
CA LEU A 49 8.78 13.50 -3.42
C LEU A 49 7.43 12.77 -3.50
N GLN A 50 6.50 13.04 -2.58
CA GLN A 50 5.16 12.44 -2.63
C GLN A 50 4.41 12.79 -3.91
N ARG A 51 4.49 14.05 -4.34
CA ARG A 51 3.87 14.51 -5.59
C ARG A 51 4.51 13.84 -6.81
N ASP A 52 5.83 13.75 -6.83
CA ASP A 52 6.56 13.16 -7.96
C ASP A 52 6.27 11.66 -8.08
N ILE A 53 6.20 10.94 -6.94
CA ILE A 53 5.75 9.54 -6.90
C ILE A 53 4.31 9.40 -7.41
N ARG A 54 3.38 10.25 -6.96
CA ARG A 54 1.97 10.20 -7.43
C ARG A 54 1.88 10.47 -8.93
N LYS A 55 2.67 11.41 -9.44
CA LYS A 55 2.75 11.70 -10.88
C LYS A 55 3.24 10.49 -11.68
N GLU A 56 4.29 9.81 -11.22
CA GLU A 56 4.79 8.59 -11.87
C GLU A 56 3.74 7.47 -11.88
N ILE A 57 2.99 7.30 -10.79
CA ILE A 57 1.88 6.33 -10.72
C ILE A 57 0.78 6.69 -11.73
N ASP A 58 0.41 7.97 -11.82
CA ASP A 58 -0.62 8.45 -12.74
C ASP A 58 -0.21 8.30 -14.20
N GLU A 59 1.05 8.62 -14.52
CA GLU A 59 1.64 8.42 -15.85
C GLU A 59 1.68 6.94 -16.22
N PHE A 60 2.05 6.08 -15.28
CA PHE A 60 1.96 4.63 -15.46
C PHE A 60 0.53 4.24 -15.81
N PHE A 61 -0.49 4.62 -15.06
CA PHE A 61 -1.86 4.23 -15.39
C PHE A 61 -2.39 4.83 -16.70
N LYS A 62 -2.05 6.08 -17.04
CA LYS A 62 -2.45 6.70 -18.32
C LYS A 62 -1.91 5.97 -19.54
N ALA A 63 -0.71 5.41 -19.47
CA ALA A 63 -0.16 4.62 -20.55
C ALA A 63 -0.94 3.31 -20.80
N ASP A 64 -1.72 2.83 -19.82
CA ASP A 64 -2.49 1.56 -19.91
C ASP A 64 -3.72 1.80 -20.77
N ASP A 65 -4.40 2.90 -20.44
CA ASP A 65 -5.61 3.35 -21.11
C ASP A 65 -5.36 3.62 -22.60
N ALA A 66 -4.12 3.99 -22.96
CA ALA A 66 -3.69 4.22 -24.34
C ALA A 66 -3.32 2.95 -25.12
N GLY A 67 -3.45 1.75 -24.53
CA GLY A 67 -3.09 0.48 -25.19
C GLY A 67 -1.59 0.32 -25.49
N SER A 68 -0.75 1.16 -24.89
CA SER A 68 0.68 1.21 -25.13
C SER A 68 1.40 0.23 -24.20
N SER A 69 1.84 -0.90 -24.76
CA SER A 69 2.72 -1.90 -24.13
C SER A 69 2.12 -2.80 -23.04
N ARG A 70 2.24 -4.12 -23.26
CA ARG A 70 1.95 -5.17 -22.27
C ARG A 70 2.92 -5.05 -21.10
N ARG A 71 2.39 -4.91 -19.89
CA ARG A 71 3.21 -4.61 -18.71
C ARG A 71 3.77 -5.87 -18.09
N SER A 72 5.06 -5.82 -17.74
CA SER A 72 5.66 -6.88 -16.95
C SER A 72 5.08 -6.86 -15.53
N ALA A 73 4.98 -8.05 -14.92
CA ALA A 73 4.63 -8.20 -13.52
C ALA A 73 5.51 -7.33 -12.60
N LEU A 74 6.81 -7.22 -12.91
CA LEU A 74 7.76 -6.42 -12.13
C LEU A 74 7.45 -4.92 -12.18
N CYS A 75 7.00 -4.39 -13.32
CA CYS A 75 6.58 -3.00 -13.42
C CYS A 75 5.35 -2.72 -12.57
N ILE A 76 4.32 -3.58 -12.66
CA ILE A 76 3.10 -3.47 -11.85
C ILE A 76 3.47 -3.54 -10.36
N PHE A 77 4.36 -4.46 -9.98
CA PHE A 77 4.82 -4.61 -8.60
C PHE A 77 5.50 -3.37 -8.05
N LYS A 78 6.39 -2.75 -8.83
CA LYS A 78 7.09 -1.50 -8.44
C LYS A 78 6.11 -0.36 -8.23
N ILE A 79 5.13 -0.20 -9.12
CA ILE A 79 4.10 0.84 -9.00
C ILE A 79 3.18 0.58 -7.81
N ALA A 80 2.75 -0.67 -7.61
CA ALA A 80 1.97 -1.07 -6.45
C ALA A 80 2.69 -0.73 -5.13
N ARG A 81 3.99 -0.99 -5.03
CA ARG A 81 4.77 -0.62 -3.83
C ARG A 81 4.78 0.89 -3.58
N LYS A 82 4.94 1.69 -4.64
CA LYS A 82 4.91 3.16 -4.54
C LYS A 82 3.54 3.67 -4.09
N LEU A 83 2.47 3.10 -4.65
CA LEU A 83 1.11 3.46 -4.27
C LEU A 83 0.85 3.10 -2.81
N LEU A 84 1.10 1.86 -2.41
CA LEU A 84 0.88 1.38 -1.04
C LEU A 84 1.70 2.14 0.01
N PHE A 85 2.90 2.60 -0.36
CA PHE A 85 3.73 3.41 0.55
C PHE A 85 3.12 4.78 0.87
N LEU A 86 2.34 5.36 -0.05
CA LEU A 86 1.70 6.68 0.11
C LEU A 86 0.18 6.61 0.19
N PHE A 87 -0.37 5.41 0.35
CA PHE A 87 -1.77 5.14 0.11
C PHE A 87 -2.67 5.87 1.10
N ARG A 88 -3.70 6.51 0.57
CA ARG A 88 -4.76 7.16 1.34
C ARG A 88 -6.09 6.74 0.77
N ILE A 89 -6.84 5.94 1.55
CA ILE A 89 -8.10 5.34 1.11
C ILE A 89 -9.11 6.36 0.54
N LYS A 90 -9.13 7.59 1.08
CA LYS A 90 -10.03 8.67 0.64
C LYS A 90 -9.58 9.41 -0.63
N GLU A 91 -8.31 9.30 -1.02
CA GLU A 91 -7.73 10.07 -2.13
C GLU A 91 -7.29 9.18 -3.31
N ASP A 92 -7.10 7.88 -3.07
CA ASP A 92 -6.44 6.96 -4.00
C ASP A 92 -7.35 5.82 -4.46
N ASP A 93 -8.66 5.95 -4.31
CA ASP A 93 -9.65 4.96 -4.74
C ASP A 93 -9.53 4.65 -6.24
N GLU A 94 -9.47 5.66 -7.10
CA GLU A 94 -9.34 5.49 -8.56
C GLU A 94 -8.01 4.81 -8.91
N ARG A 95 -6.91 5.23 -8.28
CA ARG A 95 -5.58 4.62 -8.50
C ARG A 95 -5.55 3.17 -8.05
N PHE A 96 -6.21 2.85 -6.94
CA PHE A 96 -6.32 1.50 -6.43
C PHE A 96 -7.13 0.60 -7.35
N GLN A 97 -8.25 1.11 -7.88
CA GLN A 97 -9.04 0.40 -8.89
C GLN A 97 -8.22 0.10 -10.13
N LYS A 98 -7.48 1.07 -10.67
CA LYS A 98 -6.58 0.87 -11.81
C LYS A 98 -5.50 -0.15 -11.50
N LEU A 99 -4.91 -0.11 -10.30
CA LEU A 99 -3.95 -1.12 -9.86
C LEU A 99 -4.54 -2.54 -9.90
N CYS A 100 -5.72 -2.73 -9.29
CA CYS A 100 -6.40 -4.02 -9.27
C CYS A 100 -6.67 -4.54 -10.69
N ARG A 101 -7.15 -3.67 -11.59
CA ARG A 101 -7.39 -4.01 -13.00
C ARG A 101 -6.10 -4.40 -13.71
N SER A 102 -5.00 -3.66 -13.54
CA SER A 102 -3.71 -4.01 -14.16
C SER A 102 -3.19 -5.36 -13.65
N ILE A 103 -3.36 -5.66 -12.35
CA ILE A 103 -2.97 -6.95 -11.76
C ILE A 103 -3.81 -8.09 -12.38
N LEU A 104 -5.14 -7.99 -12.38
CA LEU A 104 -6.01 -9.04 -12.94
C LEU A 104 -5.79 -9.23 -14.45
N SER A 105 -5.67 -8.14 -15.20
CA SER A 105 -5.34 -8.19 -16.63
C SER A 105 -4.03 -8.96 -16.88
N SER A 106 -3.03 -8.75 -16.02
CA SER A 106 -1.79 -9.52 -16.10
C SER A 106 -1.98 -11.01 -15.82
N MET A 107 -2.98 -11.43 -15.02
CA MET A 107 -3.27 -12.84 -14.72
C MET A 107 -4.05 -13.53 -15.85
N GLU A 108 -4.83 -12.77 -16.63
CA GLU A 108 -5.64 -13.29 -17.73
C GLU A 108 -4.86 -13.38 -19.05
N ALA A 109 -3.84 -12.55 -19.19
CA ALA A 109 -2.97 -12.46 -20.36
C ALA A 109 -2.53 -13.84 -20.92
N GLU A 110 -2.77 -14.08 -22.22
CA GLU A 110 -2.37 -15.33 -22.92
C GLU A 110 -0.84 -15.52 -23.12
N SER A 111 -0.02 -14.53 -22.73
CA SER A 111 1.44 -14.58 -22.84
C SER A 111 2.07 -15.59 -21.88
N GLU A 112 3.35 -15.84 -22.09
CA GLU A 112 4.21 -16.60 -21.18
C GLU A 112 4.02 -16.23 -19.70
N ALA A 113 4.14 -17.26 -18.84
CA ALA A 113 3.93 -17.18 -17.41
C ALA A 113 4.76 -16.10 -16.68
N LYS A 114 5.88 -15.63 -17.26
CA LYS A 114 6.73 -14.56 -16.71
C LYS A 114 6.06 -13.19 -16.67
N VAL A 115 4.96 -13.00 -17.40
CA VAL A 115 4.21 -11.73 -17.44
C VAL A 115 3.17 -11.67 -16.32
N TRP A 116 2.74 -12.82 -15.79
CA TRP A 116 1.70 -12.90 -14.77
C TRP A 116 2.19 -12.40 -13.42
N TYR A 117 1.36 -11.64 -12.73
CA TYR A 117 1.70 -11.07 -11.43
C TYR A 117 2.19 -12.11 -10.42
N VAL A 118 1.56 -13.28 -10.42
CA VAL A 118 1.88 -14.38 -9.51
C VAL A 118 3.26 -14.98 -9.74
N SER A 119 3.88 -14.80 -10.91
CA SER A 119 5.24 -15.29 -11.17
C SER A 119 6.27 -14.71 -10.19
N LEU A 120 6.01 -13.52 -9.64
CA LEU A 120 6.85 -12.88 -8.63
C LEU A 120 6.87 -13.65 -7.30
N ALA A 121 5.82 -14.43 -7.00
CA ALA A 121 5.78 -15.30 -5.82
C ALA A 121 6.81 -16.42 -5.89
N LEU A 122 7.30 -16.77 -7.08
CA LEU A 122 8.32 -17.80 -7.31
C LEU A 122 9.75 -17.23 -7.28
N SER A 123 9.92 -15.91 -7.20
CA SER A 123 11.22 -15.25 -7.18
C SER A 123 11.78 -15.17 -5.76
N LYS A 124 12.92 -15.80 -5.50
CA LYS A 124 13.57 -15.83 -4.18
C LYS A 124 13.74 -14.44 -3.55
N ASP A 125 14.02 -13.41 -4.34
CA ASP A 125 14.24 -12.05 -3.85
C ASP A 125 12.94 -11.28 -3.60
N LEU A 126 11.86 -11.65 -4.28
CA LEU A 126 10.61 -10.90 -4.28
C LEU A 126 9.48 -11.59 -3.52
N THR A 127 9.53 -12.90 -3.27
CA THR A 127 8.42 -13.68 -2.67
C THR A 127 7.90 -13.04 -1.38
N LEU A 128 8.77 -12.69 -0.44
CA LEU A 128 8.33 -12.11 0.85
C LEU A 128 7.70 -10.73 0.68
N LEU A 129 8.28 -9.90 -0.19
CA LEU A 129 7.77 -8.56 -0.48
C LEU A 129 6.42 -8.65 -1.23
N TRP A 130 6.28 -9.63 -2.12
CA TRP A 130 5.05 -9.93 -2.84
C TRP A 130 3.95 -10.42 -1.92
N ILE A 131 4.25 -11.35 -1.00
CA ILE A 131 3.27 -11.84 0.00
C ILE A 131 2.75 -10.68 0.85
N LYS A 132 3.65 -9.84 1.37
CA LYS A 132 3.25 -8.64 2.14
C LYS A 132 2.33 -7.75 1.30
N GLN A 133 2.74 -7.46 0.06
CA GLN A 133 2.01 -6.57 -0.81
C GLN A 133 0.62 -7.09 -1.16
N ILE A 134 0.48 -8.39 -1.47
CA ILE A 134 -0.82 -9.00 -1.75
C ILE A 134 -1.69 -8.96 -0.50
N LYS A 135 -1.16 -9.25 0.68
CA LYS A 135 -1.92 -9.11 1.94
C LYS A 135 -2.46 -7.69 2.13
N ASP A 136 -1.63 -6.66 1.88
CA ASP A 136 -2.04 -5.26 1.99
C ASP A 136 -3.10 -4.91 0.93
N ILE A 137 -2.90 -5.31 -0.33
CA ILE A 137 -3.86 -5.06 -1.43
C ILE A 137 -5.21 -5.74 -1.13
N LEU A 138 -5.21 -7.02 -0.77
CA LEU A 138 -6.45 -7.73 -0.48
C LEU A 138 -7.17 -7.16 0.74
N TRP A 139 -6.43 -6.69 1.75
CA TRP A 139 -7.03 -5.99 2.88
C TRP A 139 -7.73 -4.70 2.42
N TYR A 140 -7.09 -3.88 1.58
CA TYR A 140 -7.75 -2.70 1.01
C TYR A 140 -8.97 -3.05 0.17
N CYS A 141 -8.96 -4.17 -0.58
CA CYS A 141 -10.16 -4.66 -1.24
C CYS A 141 -11.31 -4.89 -0.25
N CYS A 142 -11.03 -5.42 0.94
CA CYS A 142 -12.04 -5.61 1.99
C CYS A 142 -12.54 -4.27 2.53
N GLU A 143 -11.65 -3.34 2.86
CA GLU A 143 -12.03 -2.00 3.36
C GLU A 143 -12.88 -1.22 2.36
N PHE A 144 -12.63 -1.38 1.06
CA PHE A 144 -13.48 -0.79 0.02
C PHE A 144 -14.83 -1.52 -0.10
N LEU A 145 -14.87 -2.85 0.01
CA LEU A 145 -16.11 -3.61 -0.01
C LEU A 145 -17.06 -3.18 1.13
N GLU A 146 -16.55 -2.96 2.35
CA GLU A 146 -17.35 -2.45 3.48
C GLU A 146 -18.00 -1.09 3.20
N GLN A 147 -17.35 -0.24 2.39
CA GLN A 147 -17.83 1.10 2.06
C GLN A 147 -18.82 1.13 0.89
N LEU A 148 -18.85 0.07 0.07
CA LEU A 148 -19.69 0.01 -1.12
C LEU A 148 -21.11 -0.42 -0.75
N LYS A 149 -22.09 0.38 -1.17
CA LYS A 149 -23.50 0.00 -1.14
C LYS A 149 -23.84 -0.77 -2.42
N PRO A 150 -24.17 -2.07 -2.37
CA PRO A 150 -24.32 -2.90 -3.57
C PRO A 150 -25.51 -2.52 -4.46
N GLU A 151 -26.44 -1.70 -3.97
CA GLU A 151 -27.65 -1.23 -4.67
C GLU A 151 -27.37 -0.29 -5.85
N ILE A 152 -26.12 0.21 -5.97
CA ILE A 152 -25.71 1.14 -7.04
C ILE A 152 -24.98 0.37 -8.14
N LEU A 153 -25.38 0.54 -9.42
CA LEU A 153 -24.78 -0.18 -10.56
C LEU A 153 -23.24 0.01 -10.72
N GLN A 154 -22.69 1.17 -10.33
CA GLN A 154 -21.24 1.36 -10.31
C GLN A 154 -20.58 0.57 -9.17
N ALA A 155 -21.25 0.49 -8.02
CA ALA A 155 -20.80 -0.31 -6.90
C ALA A 155 -20.78 -1.80 -7.25
N SER A 156 -21.72 -2.31 -8.06
CA SER A 156 -21.71 -3.74 -8.46
C SER A 156 -20.46 -4.13 -9.29
N ARG A 157 -19.99 -3.24 -10.18
CA ARG A 157 -18.73 -3.45 -10.94
C ARG A 157 -17.50 -3.45 -10.02
N LEU A 158 -17.47 -2.54 -9.04
CA LEU A 158 -16.36 -2.46 -8.08
C LEU A 158 -16.36 -3.63 -7.09
N VAL A 159 -17.54 -4.06 -6.63
CA VAL A 159 -17.71 -5.28 -5.85
C VAL A 159 -17.14 -6.47 -6.61
N THR A 160 -17.50 -6.63 -7.89
CA THR A 160 -16.97 -7.71 -8.74
C THR A 160 -15.45 -7.64 -8.87
N LEU A 161 -14.89 -6.44 -9.08
CA LEU A 161 -13.43 -6.24 -9.18
C LEU A 161 -12.71 -6.70 -7.90
N TYR A 162 -13.17 -6.26 -6.73
CA TYR A 162 -12.53 -6.57 -5.45
C TYR A 162 -12.72 -8.03 -5.04
N LEU A 163 -13.89 -8.62 -5.28
CA LEU A 163 -14.12 -10.05 -5.07
C LEU A 163 -13.25 -10.91 -6.01
N THR A 164 -13.07 -10.49 -7.26
CA THR A 164 -12.19 -11.20 -8.20
C THR A 164 -10.73 -11.16 -7.76
N MET A 165 -10.27 -10.03 -7.23
CA MET A 165 -8.94 -9.92 -6.60
C MET A 165 -8.78 -10.91 -5.44
N LEU A 166 -9.76 -10.95 -4.53
CA LEU A 166 -9.76 -11.87 -3.39
C LEU A 166 -9.66 -13.32 -3.86
N VAL A 167 -10.61 -13.77 -4.68
CA VAL A 167 -10.62 -15.15 -5.21
C VAL A 167 -9.33 -15.48 -5.93
N THR A 168 -8.84 -14.58 -6.78
CA THR A 168 -7.63 -14.82 -7.57
C THR A 168 -6.44 -15.08 -6.67
N PHE A 169 -6.25 -14.35 -5.57
CA PHE A 169 -5.05 -14.51 -4.73
C PHE A 169 -5.24 -15.42 -3.51
N THR A 170 -6.46 -15.94 -3.28
CA THR A 170 -6.74 -16.94 -2.24
C THR A 170 -7.04 -18.34 -2.76
N ASP A 171 -7.22 -18.51 -4.07
CA ASP A 171 -7.44 -19.81 -4.70
C ASP A 171 -6.46 -20.04 -5.88
N THR A 172 -5.59 -21.04 -5.71
CA THR A 172 -4.59 -21.42 -6.72
C THR A 172 -5.19 -22.01 -7.99
N ALA A 173 -6.46 -22.45 -7.98
CA ALA A 173 -7.13 -22.95 -9.18
C ALA A 173 -7.26 -21.88 -10.27
N THR A 174 -7.24 -20.60 -9.87
CA THR A 174 -7.26 -19.46 -10.80
C THR A 174 -5.91 -19.23 -11.48
N TRP A 175 -4.81 -19.82 -10.97
CA TRP A 175 -3.47 -19.56 -11.46
C TRP A 175 -3.09 -20.48 -12.61
N LYS A 176 -3.10 -19.93 -13.82
CA LYS A 176 -2.68 -20.64 -15.03
C LYS A 176 -1.24 -21.18 -14.92
N ILE A 177 -0.35 -20.60 -14.09
CA ILE A 177 1.05 -21.03 -13.91
C ILE A 177 1.20 -22.40 -13.26
N LEU A 178 0.17 -22.84 -12.56
CA LEU A 178 0.17 -24.11 -11.85
C LEU A 178 -0.36 -25.27 -12.69
N ARG A 179 -0.78 -25.02 -13.93
CA ARG A 179 -1.20 -26.08 -14.86
C ARG A 179 0.03 -26.76 -15.47
N GLY A 180 -0.05 -28.06 -15.72
CA GLY A 180 1.00 -28.83 -16.38
C GLY A 180 2.28 -28.93 -15.54
N LYS A 181 3.39 -28.36 -16.00
CA LYS A 181 4.69 -28.45 -15.30
C LYS A 181 4.72 -27.73 -13.94
N GLY A 182 3.80 -26.80 -13.71
CA GLY A 182 3.69 -26.07 -12.44
C GLY A 182 2.92 -26.80 -11.33
N GLU A 183 2.34 -27.98 -11.62
CA GLU A 183 1.53 -28.74 -10.65
C GLU A 183 2.32 -29.14 -9.40
N SER A 184 3.61 -29.42 -9.55
CA SER A 184 4.50 -29.74 -8.41
C SER A 184 4.64 -28.59 -7.42
N LEU A 185 4.40 -27.35 -7.84
CA LEU A 185 4.44 -26.16 -6.98
C LEU A 185 3.11 -25.90 -6.26
N ARG A 186 2.03 -26.59 -6.66
CA ARG A 186 0.68 -26.37 -6.11
C ARG A 186 0.60 -26.51 -4.59
N PRO A 187 1.24 -27.50 -3.91
CA PRO A 187 1.20 -27.59 -2.46
C PRO A 187 1.78 -26.35 -1.77
N ALA A 188 2.94 -25.87 -2.24
CA ALA A 188 3.58 -24.67 -1.70
C ALA A 188 2.75 -23.41 -1.94
N MET A 189 2.13 -23.29 -3.11
CA MET A 189 1.25 -22.16 -3.44
C MET A 189 -0.05 -22.19 -2.64
N ASN A 190 -0.64 -23.37 -2.40
CA ASN A 190 -1.80 -23.53 -1.54
C ASN A 190 -1.50 -23.09 -0.10
N HIS A 191 -0.34 -23.47 0.42
CA HIS A 191 0.12 -23.00 1.72
C HIS A 191 0.28 -21.47 1.74
N MET A 192 0.77 -20.87 0.65
CA MET A 192 0.85 -19.41 0.53
C MET A 192 -0.53 -18.75 0.55
N CYS A 193 -1.49 -19.26 -0.23
CA CYS A 193 -2.89 -18.80 -0.20
C CYS A 193 -3.52 -18.96 1.18
N ALA A 194 -3.24 -20.07 1.89
CA ALA A 194 -3.70 -20.26 3.28
C ALA A 194 -3.12 -19.21 4.23
N ASN A 195 -1.84 -18.85 4.09
CA ASN A 195 -1.22 -17.78 4.87
C ASN A 195 -1.79 -16.39 4.57
N ILE A 196 -2.21 -16.15 3.32
CA ILE A 196 -2.88 -14.91 2.91
C ILE A 196 -4.29 -14.88 3.51
N MET A 197 -5.05 -15.95 3.36
CA MET A 197 -6.40 -16.08 3.90
C MET A 197 -6.42 -15.97 5.43
N GLY A 198 -5.51 -16.65 6.12
CA GLY A 198 -5.38 -16.56 7.58
C GLY A 198 -5.10 -15.14 8.06
N HIS A 199 -4.29 -14.36 7.32
CA HIS A 199 -4.06 -12.95 7.62
C HIS A 199 -5.32 -12.09 7.44
N LEU A 200 -6.11 -12.33 6.39
CA LEU A 200 -7.37 -11.63 6.18
C LEU A 200 -8.37 -11.97 7.31
N ASN A 201 -8.50 -13.25 7.67
CA ASN A 201 -9.38 -13.70 8.74
C ASN A 201 -9.06 -13.05 10.09
N GLN A 202 -7.77 -12.98 10.45
CA GLN A 202 -7.32 -12.31 11.68
C GLN A 202 -7.66 -10.81 11.73
N ARG A 203 -7.83 -10.16 10.58
CA ARG A 203 -8.18 -8.74 10.49
C ARG A 203 -9.69 -8.47 10.40
N GLY A 204 -10.53 -9.51 10.42
CA GLY A 204 -11.98 -9.35 10.38
C GLY A 204 -12.59 -9.45 8.98
N PHE A 205 -12.03 -10.30 8.11
CA PHE A 205 -12.55 -10.54 6.76
C PHE A 205 -14.01 -11.04 6.72
N TYR A 206 -14.41 -11.90 7.66
CA TYR A 206 -15.75 -12.50 7.66
C TYR A 206 -16.91 -11.50 7.78
N PRO A 207 -16.89 -10.53 8.72
CA PRO A 207 -17.87 -9.45 8.75
C PRO A 207 -18.03 -8.71 7.41
N VAL A 208 -16.96 -8.52 6.65
CA VAL A 208 -16.99 -7.83 5.35
C VAL A 208 -17.79 -8.61 4.31
N LEU A 209 -17.59 -9.92 4.26
CA LEU A 209 -18.29 -10.78 3.30
C LEU A 209 -19.78 -10.90 3.63
N GLN A 210 -20.15 -10.97 4.91
CA GLN A 210 -21.56 -11.04 5.35
C GLN A 210 -22.37 -9.82 4.92
N VAL A 211 -21.74 -8.65 4.79
CA VAL A 211 -22.37 -7.43 4.26
C VAL A 211 -22.63 -7.53 2.76
N CYS A 212 -21.88 -8.37 2.03
CA CYS A 212 -22.03 -8.60 0.60
C CYS A 212 -23.01 -9.74 0.24
N ASP A 213 -23.42 -10.57 1.20
CA ASP A 213 -24.35 -11.69 1.00
C ASP A 213 -25.80 -11.32 0.61
N PRO A 214 -26.39 -10.14 0.94
CA PRO A 214 -27.75 -9.83 0.51
C PRO A 214 -27.86 -9.42 -0.98
N VAL A 215 -26.78 -9.52 -1.77
CA VAL A 215 -26.84 -9.21 -3.21
C VAL A 215 -27.61 -10.32 -3.94
N PRO A 216 -28.77 -10.03 -4.57
CA PRO A 216 -29.68 -11.04 -5.14
C PRO A 216 -29.13 -11.77 -6.37
N TYR A 217 -27.89 -11.50 -6.75
CA TYR A 217 -27.18 -12.18 -7.82
C TYR A 217 -26.04 -12.95 -7.17
N GLY A 218 -26.25 -14.25 -6.93
CA GLY A 218 -25.23 -15.16 -6.43
C GLY A 218 -23.96 -15.05 -7.26
N LEU A 219 -22.99 -14.28 -6.75
CA LEU A 219 -21.70 -14.08 -7.40
C LEU A 219 -20.91 -15.37 -7.25
N PRO A 220 -20.51 -16.05 -8.34
CA PRO A 220 -19.74 -17.29 -8.28
C PRO A 220 -18.40 -17.15 -7.52
N ALA A 221 -17.93 -15.91 -7.34
CA ALA A 221 -16.77 -15.55 -6.55
C ALA A 221 -17.01 -15.70 -5.03
N LEU A 222 -18.18 -15.27 -4.53
CA LEU A 222 -18.55 -15.40 -3.11
C LEU A 222 -18.66 -16.88 -2.72
N HIS A 223 -19.37 -17.68 -3.52
CA HIS A 223 -19.48 -19.12 -3.29
C HIS A 223 -18.11 -19.84 -3.30
N ARG A 224 -17.15 -19.41 -4.15
CA ARG A 224 -15.78 -19.96 -4.10
C ARG A 224 -15.03 -19.56 -2.84
N LEU A 225 -15.18 -18.32 -2.38
CA LEU A 225 -14.58 -17.87 -1.12
C LEU A 225 -15.15 -18.69 0.04
N GLU A 226 -16.47 -18.86 0.12
CA GLU A 226 -17.12 -19.68 1.14
C GLU A 226 -16.63 -21.13 1.15
N VAL A 227 -16.49 -21.76 -0.03
CA VAL A 227 -15.96 -23.12 -0.16
C VAL A 227 -14.49 -23.21 0.27
N CYS A 228 -13.65 -22.25 -0.13
CA CYS A 228 -12.26 -22.18 0.32
C CYS A 228 -12.16 -21.99 1.85
N LEU A 229 -13.07 -21.21 2.43
CA LEU A 229 -13.15 -20.97 3.88
C LEU A 229 -13.61 -22.23 4.64
N TRP A 230 -14.60 -22.96 4.12
CA TRP A 230 -15.07 -24.24 4.69
C TRP A 230 -13.98 -25.32 4.70
N CYS A 231 -13.20 -25.42 3.62
CA CYS A 231 -12.08 -26.35 3.54
C CYS A 231 -10.98 -26.06 4.58
N GLN A 232 -10.75 -24.79 4.93
CA GLN A 232 -9.75 -24.41 5.95
C GLN A 232 -10.28 -24.59 7.38
N HIS A 233 -11.55 -24.31 7.64
CA HIS A 233 -12.16 -24.57 8.95
C HIS A 233 -12.15 -26.07 9.29
N SER A 234 -12.31 -26.94 8.28
CA SER A 234 -12.25 -28.39 8.44
C SER A 234 -10.83 -28.92 8.75
N GLN A 235 -9.77 -28.15 8.46
CA GLN A 235 -8.38 -28.53 8.77
C GLN A 235 -7.92 -28.11 10.18
N HIS A 236 -8.71 -27.28 10.88
CA HIS A 236 -8.40 -26.78 12.22
C HIS A 236 -9.31 -27.32 13.33
N LEU A 237 -10.23 -28.22 13.00
CA LEU A 237 -11.00 -28.98 14.00
C LEU A 237 -10.13 -30.13 14.53
N PRO A 238 -9.84 -30.20 15.83
CA PRO A 238 -9.21 -31.38 16.41
C PRO A 238 -10.19 -32.55 16.32
N HIS A 239 -9.72 -33.67 15.77
CA HIS A 239 -10.35 -34.99 15.96
C HIS A 239 -10.25 -35.43 17.42
#